data_AF-A0A4U3AJS6-F1
#
_entry.id   AF-A0A4U3AJS6-F1
#
_cell.length_a   1.000
_cell.length_b   1.000
_cell.length_c   1.000
_cell.angle_alpha   90.00
_cell.angle_beta   90.00
_cell.angle_gamma   90.00
#
_symmetry.space_group_name_H-M   'P 1'
#
loop_
_entity.id
_entity.type
_entity.pdbx_description
1 polymer ?
#
loop_
_entity_poly.entity_id
_entity_poly.type
_entity_poly.pdbx_seq_one_letter_code
_entity_poly.pdbx_strand_id
1 'polypeptide(L)'
;MHMERNISNTNQMKVTSHSLNLMQMLGIIVGFFILAISLSFINEKQDFYFYPWYFEYLVYFLVFFLIILTYKPARSYLFQLLSSIKFNKPKDYVFIILSWIFLMGYLAVLNIVTQQLNMTPDPPKMIYNPSEIQLLIYGIGLVLLAPIWEGFLFRGILFSRLINYIPIWACFIISSLAFTCIHPISVGNSLYIFVFGLLVGLTTPFRENCTLRVL
;
A
#
# COMPACT_ATOMS: atom_id res chain seq x y z
N MET A 1 -21.83 9.14 51.44
CA MET A 1 -22.08 10.08 50.33
C MET A 1 -20.76 10.44 49.62
N HIS A 2 -20.03 9.43 49.15
CA HIS A 2 -18.71 9.61 48.52
C HIS A 2 -18.38 8.39 47.65
N MET A 3 -19.13 8.15 46.56
CA MET A 3 -18.80 7.07 45.62
C MET A 3 -19.43 7.23 44.22
N GLU A 4 -19.62 8.45 43.71
CA GLU A 4 -20.20 8.64 42.36
C GLU A 4 -19.40 9.59 41.46
N ARG A 5 -18.20 10.00 41.87
CA ARG A 5 -17.40 10.99 41.12
C ARG A 5 -16.10 10.44 40.54
N ASN A 6 -16.07 9.15 40.17
CA ASN A 6 -14.86 8.51 39.61
C ASN A 6 -15.10 7.59 38.39
N ILE A 7 -16.29 7.60 37.79
CA ILE A 7 -16.59 6.75 36.62
C ILE A 7 -16.59 7.57 35.30
N SER A 8 -16.51 8.91 35.35
CA SER A 8 -16.61 9.74 34.13
C SER A 8 -15.28 10.04 33.42
N ASN A 9 -14.13 9.60 33.90
CA ASN A 9 -12.81 10.02 33.37
C ASN A 9 -11.95 8.94 32.71
N THR A 10 -12.43 7.70 32.57
CA THR A 10 -11.63 6.61 31.99
C THR A 10 -11.92 6.29 30.52
N ASN A 11 -13.00 6.84 29.94
CA ASN A 11 -13.37 6.59 28.54
C ASN A 11 -13.33 7.82 27.61
N GLN A 12 -12.88 8.98 28.11
CA GLN A 12 -12.51 10.08 27.23
C GLN A 12 -11.08 9.88 26.73
N MET A 13 -11.00 9.18 25.60
CA MET A 13 -10.04 9.43 24.52
C MET A 13 -8.63 9.88 24.95
N LYS A 14 -7.80 8.91 25.31
CA LYS A 14 -6.36 9.02 25.00
C LYS A 14 -6.19 8.81 23.49
N VAL A 15 -6.71 9.74 22.69
CA VAL A 15 -6.23 9.93 21.32
C VAL A 15 -4.79 10.38 21.50
N THR A 16 -3.89 9.41 21.43
CA THR A 16 -2.44 9.66 21.43
C THR A 16 -2.17 10.78 20.42
N SER A 17 -1.52 11.85 20.87
CA SER A 17 -1.22 13.10 20.17
C SER A 17 -0.31 12.95 18.92
N HIS A 18 -0.26 11.76 18.34
CA HIS A 18 0.62 11.36 17.22
C HIS A 18 -0.08 10.56 16.11
N SER A 19 -1.41 10.55 16.04
CA SER A 19 -2.12 10.00 14.88
C SER A 19 -2.27 11.04 13.76
N LEU A 20 -2.03 10.65 12.51
CA LEU A 20 -2.34 11.49 11.35
C LEU A 20 -3.84 11.78 11.33
N ASN A 21 -4.21 13.06 11.17
CA ASN A 21 -5.60 13.41 10.92
C ASN A 21 -5.98 13.13 9.45
N LEU A 22 -7.28 13.17 9.13
CA LEU A 22 -7.77 12.83 7.79
C LEU A 22 -7.19 13.73 6.69
N MET A 23 -7.05 15.04 6.95
CA MET A 23 -6.47 15.98 5.99
C MET A 23 -4.97 15.72 5.76
N GLN A 24 -4.23 15.36 6.82
CA GLN A 24 -2.82 15.02 6.68
C GLN A 24 -2.64 13.72 5.88
N MET A 25 -3.48 12.72 6.14
CA MET A 25 -3.52 11.47 5.37
C MET A 25 -3.82 11.76 3.89
N LEU A 26 -4.89 12.50 3.60
CA LEU A 26 -5.25 12.89 2.23
C LEU A 26 -4.12 13.68 1.56
N GLY A 27 -3.50 14.63 2.28
CA GLY A 27 -2.39 15.43 1.77
C GLY A 27 -1.16 14.60 1.41
N ILE A 28 -0.81 13.59 2.20
CA ILE A 28 0.30 12.66 1.87
C ILE A 28 -0.04 11.85 0.62
N ILE A 29 -1.25 11.29 0.53
CA ILE A 29 -1.69 10.46 -0.58
C ILE A 29 -1.76 11.27 -1.88
N VAL A 30 -2.45 12.41 -1.85
CA VAL A 30 -2.60 13.29 -3.01
C VAL A 30 -1.24 13.88 -3.41
N GLY A 31 -0.42 14.31 -2.45
CA GLY A 31 0.92 14.83 -2.71
C GLY A 31 1.83 13.79 -3.38
N PHE A 32 1.80 12.54 -2.90
CA PHE A 32 2.53 11.44 -3.52
C PHE A 32 2.09 11.21 -4.97
N PHE A 33 0.78 11.11 -5.24
CA PHE A 33 0.30 10.87 -6.60
C PHE A 33 0.55 12.04 -7.54
N ILE A 34 0.36 13.28 -7.09
CA ILE A 34 0.68 14.45 -7.91
C ILE A 34 2.15 14.42 -8.32
N LEU A 35 3.06 14.16 -7.38
CA LEU A 35 4.50 14.10 -7.69
C LEU A 35 4.86 12.91 -8.57
N ALA A 36 4.37 11.71 -8.26
CA ALA A 36 4.67 10.49 -9.02
C ALA A 36 4.12 10.55 -10.46
N ILE A 37 2.86 10.98 -10.63
CA ILE A 37 2.22 11.14 -11.95
C ILE A 37 2.90 12.25 -12.73
N SER A 38 3.23 13.39 -12.10
CA SER A 38 3.93 14.48 -12.79
C SER A 38 5.29 14.03 -13.31
N LEU A 39 6.07 13.32 -12.47
CA LEU A 39 7.36 12.76 -12.88
C LEU A 39 7.21 11.77 -14.03
N SER A 40 6.26 10.84 -13.94
CA SER A 40 5.99 9.85 -14.98
C SER A 40 5.58 10.52 -16.31
N PHE A 41 4.66 11.48 -16.27
CA PHE A 41 4.19 12.22 -17.44
C PHE A 41 5.30 13.05 -18.10
N ILE A 42 6.16 13.68 -17.30
CA ILE A 42 7.32 14.41 -17.82
C ILE A 42 8.33 13.45 -18.45
N ASN A 43 8.56 12.27 -17.83
CA ASN A 43 9.48 11.25 -18.33
C ASN A 43 9.02 10.60 -19.64
N GLU A 44 7.72 10.64 -19.95
CA GLU A 44 7.13 10.11 -21.20
C GLU A 44 7.10 11.14 -22.34
N LYS A 45 6.96 12.43 -22.02
CA LYS A 45 6.70 13.49 -23.02
C LYS A 45 7.94 14.04 -23.72
N GLN A 46 9.14 13.70 -23.29
CA GLN A 46 10.37 14.24 -23.87
C GLN A 46 11.20 13.10 -24.45
N ASP A 47 11.95 13.37 -25.52
CA ASP A 47 13.12 12.55 -25.93
C ASP A 47 14.24 12.53 -24.86
N PHE A 48 13.90 12.92 -23.62
CA PHE A 48 14.71 13.03 -22.43
C PHE A 48 14.02 12.24 -21.31
N TYR A 49 14.62 11.11 -20.96
CA TYR A 49 14.22 10.36 -19.77
C TYR A 49 14.97 10.94 -18.56
N PHE A 50 14.24 11.53 -17.60
CA PHE A 50 14.79 11.87 -16.28
C PHE A 50 15.42 10.65 -15.60
N TYR A 51 14.83 9.48 -15.85
CA TYR A 51 15.38 8.20 -15.45
C TYR A 51 14.95 7.10 -16.44
N PRO A 52 15.81 6.11 -16.72
CA PRO A 52 15.41 4.94 -17.49
C PRO A 52 14.28 4.19 -16.78
N TRP A 53 13.38 3.57 -17.54
CA TRP A 53 12.22 2.86 -16.99
C TRP A 53 12.57 1.85 -15.88
N TYR A 54 13.74 1.22 -15.94
CA TYR A 54 14.27 0.31 -14.91
C TYR A 54 14.36 0.92 -13.50
N PHE A 55 14.38 2.24 -13.39
CA PHE A 55 14.49 2.98 -12.13
C PHE A 55 13.12 3.44 -11.59
N GLU A 56 12.01 3.17 -12.29
CA GLU A 56 10.67 3.66 -11.93
C GLU A 56 10.31 3.39 -10.46
N TYR A 57 10.46 2.14 -10.00
CA TYR A 57 10.16 1.77 -8.62
C TYR A 57 11.08 2.43 -7.59
N LEU A 58 12.36 2.63 -7.93
CA LEU A 58 13.29 3.35 -7.07
C LEU A 58 12.86 4.82 -6.95
N VAL A 59 12.48 5.45 -8.06
CA VAL A 59 12.03 6.85 -8.05
C VAL A 59 10.76 7.00 -7.22
N TYR A 60 9.75 6.14 -7.38
CA TYR A 60 8.55 6.18 -6.55
C TYR A 60 8.87 5.98 -5.06
N PHE A 61 9.77 5.05 -4.74
CA PHE A 61 10.24 4.88 -3.36
C PHE A 61 10.91 6.16 -2.82
N LEU A 62 11.79 6.79 -3.59
CA LEU A 62 12.48 8.02 -3.19
C LEU A 62 11.51 9.20 -3.02
N VAL A 63 10.52 9.34 -3.91
CA VAL A 63 9.47 10.38 -3.79
C VAL A 63 8.65 10.17 -2.52
N PHE A 64 8.20 8.93 -2.26
CA PHE A 64 7.48 8.61 -1.04
C PHE A 64 8.33 8.92 0.18
N PHE A 65 9.58 8.44 0.20
CA PHE A 65 10.47 8.63 1.33
C PHE A 65 10.81 10.11 1.57
N LEU A 66 10.97 10.90 0.51
CA LEU A 66 11.16 12.35 0.61
C LEU A 66 9.97 13.02 1.29
N ILE A 67 8.73 12.66 0.90
CA ILE A 67 7.50 13.17 1.56
C ILE A 67 7.53 12.80 3.05
N ILE A 68 7.82 11.55 3.38
CA ILE A 68 7.86 11.10 4.77
C ILE A 68 8.93 11.86 5.57
N LEU A 69 10.15 12.01 5.03
CA LEU A 69 11.25 12.65 5.74
C LEU A 69 11.04 14.15 5.97
N THR A 70 10.48 14.84 4.97
CA THR A 70 10.24 16.29 5.01
C THR A 70 9.02 16.65 5.84
N TYR A 71 7.98 15.80 5.82
CA TYR A 71 6.74 16.07 6.53
C TYR A 71 6.72 15.44 7.92
N LYS A 72 7.00 16.26 8.96
CA LYS A 72 7.14 15.82 10.36
C LYS A 72 6.01 14.89 10.85
N PRO A 73 4.71 15.17 10.61
CA PRO A 73 3.63 14.27 11.03
C PRO A 73 3.73 12.88 10.39
N ALA A 74 4.06 12.79 9.10
CA ALA A 74 4.24 11.51 8.41
C ALA A 74 5.45 10.74 8.95
N ARG A 75 6.58 11.43 9.19
CA ARG A 75 7.78 10.83 9.78
C ARG A 75 7.51 10.20 11.15
N SER A 76 6.88 10.95 12.04
CA SER A 76 6.52 10.47 13.38
C SER A 76 5.60 9.25 13.31
N TYR A 77 4.60 9.31 12.41
CA TYR A 77 3.68 8.21 12.21
C TYR A 77 4.37 6.95 11.65
N LEU A 78 5.30 7.11 10.70
CA LEU A 78 6.09 5.99 10.15
C LEU A 78 6.87 5.25 11.26
N PHE A 79 7.58 5.98 12.12
CA PHE A 79 8.34 5.36 13.21
C PHE A 79 7.44 4.62 14.21
N GLN A 80 6.28 5.18 14.53
CA GLN A 80 5.29 4.50 15.37
C GLN A 80 4.81 3.21 14.70
N LEU A 81 4.47 3.29 13.41
CA LEU A 81 3.99 2.16 12.64
C LEU A 81 5.04 1.03 12.62
N LEU A 82 6.28 1.36 12.30
CA LEU A 82 7.43 0.44 12.33
C LEU A 82 7.62 -0.22 13.70
N SER A 83 7.56 0.56 14.79
CA SER A 83 7.70 0.03 16.15
C SER A 83 6.59 -0.92 16.58
N SER A 84 5.44 -0.87 15.89
CA SER A 84 4.25 -1.65 16.22
C SER A 84 4.16 -3.00 15.49
N ILE A 85 5.03 -3.22 14.50
CA ILE A 85 5.06 -4.45 13.71
C ILE A 85 5.61 -5.58 14.57
N LYS A 86 4.84 -6.67 14.68
CA LYS A 86 5.23 -7.90 15.39
C LYS A 86 5.08 -9.07 14.43
N PHE A 87 6.16 -9.82 14.19
CA PHE A 87 6.16 -11.02 13.33
C PHE A 87 6.56 -12.25 14.14
N ASN A 88 5.84 -12.52 15.22
CA ASN A 88 6.36 -13.44 16.25
C ASN A 88 5.42 -14.61 16.56
N LYS A 89 4.28 -14.78 15.85
CA LYS A 89 3.36 -15.88 16.13
C LYS A 89 3.35 -16.88 14.98
N PRO A 90 3.53 -18.20 15.24
CA PRO A 90 3.50 -19.24 14.20
C PRO A 90 2.27 -19.20 13.29
N LYS A 91 1.09 -18.83 13.84
CA LYS A 91 -0.15 -18.67 13.08
C LYS A 91 -0.06 -17.62 11.96
N ASP A 92 0.77 -16.59 12.11
CA ASP A 92 0.89 -15.49 11.14
C ASP A 92 1.51 -16.03 9.84
N TYR A 93 2.50 -16.91 9.96
CA TYR A 93 3.14 -17.60 8.84
C TYR A 93 2.17 -18.52 8.09
N VAL A 94 1.29 -19.22 8.81
CA VAL A 94 0.23 -20.06 8.20
C VAL A 94 -0.72 -19.20 7.36
N PHE A 95 -1.18 -18.06 7.89
CA PHE A 95 -2.03 -17.13 7.12
C PHE A 95 -1.33 -16.57 5.89
N ILE A 96 -0.03 -16.25 5.99
CA ILE A 96 0.76 -15.81 4.84
C ILE A 96 0.78 -16.90 3.77
N ILE A 97 1.16 -18.13 4.12
CA ILE A 97 1.23 -19.25 3.16
C ILE A 97 -0.14 -19.53 2.52
N LEU A 98 -1.21 -19.60 3.30
CA LEU A 98 -2.56 -19.82 2.78
C LEU A 98 -3.00 -18.71 1.83
N SER A 99 -2.64 -17.46 2.11
CA SER A 99 -2.98 -16.33 1.25
C SER A 99 -2.19 -16.35 -0.06
N TRP A 100 -0.95 -16.84 -0.05
CA TRP A 100 -0.18 -17.09 -1.26
C TRP A 100 -0.78 -18.22 -2.11
N ILE A 101 -1.20 -19.33 -1.48
CA ILE A 101 -1.88 -20.43 -2.19
C ILE A 101 -3.18 -19.93 -2.82
N PHE A 102 -3.99 -19.18 -2.06
CA PHE A 102 -5.23 -18.60 -2.55
C PHE A 102 -4.97 -17.60 -3.69
N LEU A 103 -3.95 -16.74 -3.56
CA LEU A 103 -3.52 -15.83 -4.62
C LEU A 103 -3.22 -16.61 -5.89
N MET A 104 -2.37 -17.65 -5.82
CA MET A 104 -2.01 -18.44 -6.99
C MET A 104 -3.22 -19.12 -7.64
N GLY A 105 -4.13 -19.69 -6.85
CA GLY A 105 -5.38 -20.26 -7.35
C GLY A 105 -6.28 -19.22 -8.02
N TYR A 106 -6.43 -18.05 -7.41
CA TYR A 106 -7.17 -16.93 -7.98
C TYR A 106 -6.56 -16.45 -9.30
N LEU A 107 -5.25 -16.23 -9.35
CA LEU A 107 -4.54 -15.78 -10.55
C LEU A 107 -4.71 -16.79 -11.69
N ALA A 108 -4.69 -18.09 -11.39
CA ALA A 108 -4.93 -19.14 -12.39
C ALA A 108 -6.35 -19.09 -12.96
N VAL A 109 -7.37 -18.96 -12.09
CA VAL A 109 -8.77 -18.83 -12.53
C VAL A 109 -8.98 -17.55 -13.33
N LEU A 110 -8.44 -16.42 -12.87
CA LEU A 110 -8.57 -15.14 -13.56
C LEU A 110 -7.90 -15.18 -14.94
N ASN A 111 -6.76 -15.86 -15.08
CA ASN A 111 -6.11 -16.08 -16.36
C ASN A 111 -7.00 -16.86 -17.33
N ILE A 112 -7.68 -17.91 -16.87
CA ILE A 112 -8.65 -18.65 -17.71
C ILE A 112 -9.81 -17.75 -18.13
N VAL A 113 -10.39 -17.00 -17.19
CA VAL A 113 -11.55 -16.12 -17.45
C VAL A 113 -11.17 -14.99 -18.43
N THR A 114 -10.04 -14.34 -18.24
CA THR A 114 -9.59 -13.25 -19.12
C THR A 114 -9.31 -13.73 -20.54
N GLN A 115 -8.75 -14.94 -20.70
CA GLN A 115 -8.61 -15.59 -22.00
C GLN A 115 -9.97 -15.88 -22.65
N GLN A 116 -10.93 -16.43 -21.91
CA GLN A 116 -12.28 -16.71 -22.41
C GLN A 116 -13.03 -15.45 -22.84
N LEU A 117 -12.79 -14.33 -22.15
CA LEU A 117 -13.40 -13.03 -22.44
C LEU A 117 -12.64 -12.22 -23.49
N ASN A 118 -11.59 -12.79 -24.12
CA ASN A 118 -10.70 -12.10 -25.06
C ASN A 118 -10.15 -10.78 -24.53
N MET A 119 -9.91 -10.69 -23.22
CA MET A 119 -9.25 -9.53 -22.61
C MET A 119 -7.76 -9.61 -22.93
N THR A 120 -7.29 -8.73 -23.82
CA THR A 120 -5.88 -8.66 -24.19
C THR A 120 -5.05 -8.17 -22.99
N PRO A 121 -4.02 -8.91 -22.55
CA PRO A 121 -3.08 -8.40 -21.56
C PRO A 121 -2.35 -7.18 -22.11
N ASP A 122 -1.96 -6.26 -21.22
CA ASP A 122 -1.12 -5.13 -21.64
C ASP A 122 0.16 -5.65 -22.26
N PRO A 123 0.65 -5.01 -23.35
CA PRO A 123 1.93 -5.37 -23.91
C PRO A 123 3.01 -5.26 -22.84
N PRO A 124 3.98 -6.18 -22.80
CA PRO A 124 5.10 -6.04 -21.88
C PRO A 124 5.76 -4.69 -22.14
N LYS A 125 6.01 -3.91 -21.08
CA LYS A 125 6.84 -2.71 -21.21
C LYS A 125 8.16 -3.14 -21.84
N MET A 126 8.50 -2.59 -23.00
CA MET A 126 9.65 -3.04 -23.79
C MET A 126 10.94 -2.80 -23.00
N ILE A 127 11.53 -3.90 -22.53
CA ILE A 127 12.85 -3.95 -21.93
C ILE A 127 13.85 -4.03 -23.09
N TYR A 128 14.36 -2.88 -23.54
CA TYR A 128 15.38 -2.86 -24.60
C TYR A 128 16.75 -3.13 -23.99
N ASN A 129 17.32 -4.31 -24.27
CA ASN A 129 18.69 -4.74 -23.94
C ASN A 129 19.24 -4.16 -22.63
N PRO A 130 18.62 -4.46 -21.47
CA PRO A 130 19.08 -3.92 -20.20
C PRO A 130 20.46 -4.46 -19.86
N SER A 131 21.27 -3.63 -19.21
CA SER A 131 22.45 -4.14 -18.53
C SER A 131 22.06 -4.95 -17.29
N GLU A 132 22.97 -5.82 -16.82
CA GLU A 132 22.76 -6.60 -15.58
C GLU A 132 22.45 -5.70 -14.37
N ILE A 133 23.10 -4.53 -14.30
CA ILE A 133 22.87 -3.54 -13.24
C ILE A 133 21.46 -2.96 -13.32
N GLN A 134 20.95 -2.68 -14.52
CA GLN A 134 19.59 -2.16 -14.70
C GLN A 134 18.54 -3.20 -14.29
N LEU A 135 18.74 -4.48 -14.64
CA LEU A 135 17.88 -5.57 -14.18
C LEU A 135 17.94 -5.72 -12.66
N LEU A 136 19.12 -5.60 -12.05
CA LEU A 136 19.28 -5.67 -10.60
C LEU A 136 18.53 -4.54 -9.89
N ILE A 137 18.68 -3.30 -10.36
CA ILE A 137 18.00 -2.13 -9.80
C ILE A 137 16.49 -2.27 -9.96
N TYR A 138 16.03 -2.69 -11.15
CA TYR A 138 14.61 -2.94 -11.40
C TYR A 138 14.07 -4.03 -10.48
N GLY A 139 14.78 -5.16 -10.34
CA GLY A 139 14.42 -6.26 -9.47
C GLY A 139 14.33 -5.87 -8.00
N ILE A 140 15.33 -5.14 -7.47
CA ILE A 140 15.30 -4.60 -6.10
C ILE A 140 14.14 -3.62 -5.95
N GLY A 141 13.94 -2.75 -6.93
CA GLY A 141 12.85 -1.78 -6.96
C GLY A 141 11.49 -2.46 -6.86
N LEU A 142 11.24 -3.45 -7.72
CA LEU A 142 9.98 -4.18 -7.80
C LEU A 142 9.73 -5.10 -6.60
N VAL A 143 10.75 -5.84 -6.14
CA VAL A 143 10.58 -6.90 -5.13
C VAL A 143 10.70 -6.37 -3.69
N LEU A 144 11.49 -5.32 -3.49
CA LEU A 144 11.76 -4.79 -2.15
C LEU A 144 11.18 -3.39 -1.96
N LEU A 145 11.56 -2.43 -2.80
CA LEU A 145 11.23 -1.03 -2.57
C LEU A 145 9.74 -0.73 -2.76
N ALA A 146 9.14 -1.28 -3.83
CA ALA A 146 7.73 -1.10 -4.13
C ALA A 146 6.82 -1.63 -3.00
N PRO A 147 6.95 -2.89 -2.55
CA PRO A 147 6.16 -3.40 -1.43
C PRO A 147 6.33 -2.58 -0.14
N ILE A 148 7.51 -2.02 0.11
CA ILE A 148 7.76 -1.17 1.29
C ILE A 148 6.91 0.10 1.24
N TRP A 149 7.04 0.92 0.18
CA TRP A 149 6.32 2.20 0.14
C TRP A 149 4.82 1.99 -0.06
N GLU A 150 4.41 1.01 -0.86
CA GLU A 150 3.00 0.65 -1.07
C GLU A 150 2.36 0.17 0.24
N GLY A 151 3.04 -0.72 0.96
CA GLY A 151 2.59 -1.21 2.25
C GLY A 151 2.39 -0.06 3.25
N PHE A 152 3.33 0.89 3.30
CA PHE A 152 3.20 2.05 4.18
C PHE A 152 2.07 2.98 3.77
N LEU A 153 1.97 3.34 2.49
CA LEU A 153 0.96 4.29 2.02
C LEU A 153 -0.45 3.71 2.14
N PHE A 154 -0.68 2.51 1.64
CA PHE A 154 -2.02 1.94 1.54
C PHE A 154 -2.46 1.24 2.82
N ARG A 155 -1.58 0.46 3.47
CA ARG A 155 -1.95 -0.34 4.67
C ARG A 155 -1.59 0.36 5.97
N GLY A 156 -0.49 1.11 5.97
CA GLY A 156 -0.06 1.89 7.12
C GLY A 156 -0.82 3.20 7.31
N ILE A 157 -0.92 4.02 6.27
CA ILE A 157 -1.49 5.38 6.37
C ILE A 157 -2.99 5.36 6.03
N LEU A 158 -3.35 4.95 4.81
CA LEU A 158 -4.74 5.00 4.34
C LEU A 158 -5.65 4.06 5.16
N PHE A 159 -5.32 2.77 5.20
CA PHE A 159 -6.16 1.77 5.87
C PHE A 159 -6.31 2.05 7.37
N SER A 160 -5.20 2.26 8.11
CA SER A 160 -5.25 2.55 9.55
C SER A 160 -6.00 3.84 9.89
N ARG A 161 -6.16 4.76 8.93
CA ARG A 161 -7.01 5.93 9.14
C ARG A 161 -8.48 5.63 8.86
N LEU A 162 -8.78 4.94 7.75
CA LEU A 162 -10.15 4.62 7.33
C LEU A 162 -10.93 3.80 8.38
N ILE A 163 -10.27 2.91 9.11
CA ILE A 163 -10.92 2.09 10.15
C ILE A 163 -11.59 2.90 11.27
N ASN A 164 -11.23 4.18 11.43
CA ASN A 164 -11.87 5.05 12.42
C ASN A 164 -13.20 5.65 11.93
N TYR A 165 -13.57 5.40 10.68
CA TYR A 165 -14.71 6.04 10.02
C TYR A 165 -15.70 5.04 9.41
N ILE A 166 -15.22 3.87 8.98
CA ILE A 166 -16.00 2.88 8.23
C ILE A 166 -15.64 1.46 8.67
N PRO A 167 -16.50 0.45 8.42
CA PRO A 167 -16.21 -0.92 8.83
C PRO A 167 -14.96 -1.49 8.12
N ILE A 168 -14.30 -2.44 8.78
CA ILE A 168 -13.01 -3.01 8.35
C ILE A 168 -13.10 -3.62 6.93
N TRP A 169 -14.20 -4.30 6.60
CA TRP A 169 -14.37 -4.89 5.25
C TRP A 169 -14.38 -3.80 4.16
N ALA A 170 -15.00 -2.64 4.42
CA ALA A 170 -15.02 -1.53 3.49
C ALA A 170 -13.64 -0.86 3.38
N CYS A 171 -12.85 -0.84 4.47
CA CYS A 171 -11.47 -0.38 4.44
C CYS A 171 -10.60 -1.22 3.49
N PHE A 172 -10.77 -2.55 3.50
CA PHE A 172 -10.04 -3.43 2.58
C PHE A 172 -10.38 -3.11 1.13
N ILE A 173 -11.68 -2.97 0.81
CA ILE A 173 -12.12 -2.65 -0.54
C ILE A 173 -11.58 -1.30 -1.00
N ILE A 174 -11.77 -0.24 -0.21
CA ILE A 174 -11.35 1.12 -0.60
C ILE A 174 -9.83 1.21 -0.73
N SER A 175 -9.08 0.62 0.20
CA SER A 175 -7.62 0.65 0.16
C SER A 175 -7.06 -0.18 -1.01
N SER A 176 -7.73 -1.27 -1.41
CA SER A 176 -7.37 -2.05 -2.60
C SER A 176 -7.78 -1.36 -3.90
N LEU A 177 -8.92 -0.68 -3.94
CA LEU A 177 -9.30 0.16 -5.08
C LEU A 177 -8.29 1.29 -5.28
N ALA A 178 -7.93 2.01 -4.21
CA ALA A 178 -6.91 3.05 -4.26
C ALA A 178 -5.56 2.50 -4.76
N PHE A 179 -5.16 1.32 -4.30
CA PHE A 179 -3.97 0.63 -4.81
C PHE A 179 -4.10 0.25 -6.31
N THR A 180 -5.28 -0.13 -6.77
CA THR A 180 -5.49 -0.51 -8.18
C THR A 180 -5.45 0.69 -9.10
N CYS A 181 -6.13 1.78 -8.73
CA CYS A 181 -6.27 2.99 -9.56
C CYS A 181 -4.94 3.68 -9.89
N ILE A 182 -3.86 3.33 -9.18
CA ILE A 182 -2.55 3.98 -9.35
C ILE A 182 -1.66 3.22 -10.32
N HIS A 183 -2.09 2.04 -10.76
CA HIS A 183 -1.41 1.24 -11.75
C HIS A 183 -2.09 1.48 -13.11
N PRO A 184 -1.42 2.14 -14.07
CA PRO A 184 -1.98 2.43 -15.38
C PRO A 184 -1.93 1.17 -16.26
N ILE A 185 -2.91 0.29 -16.08
CA ILE A 185 -3.01 -1.01 -16.76
C ILE A 185 -4.42 -1.22 -17.30
N SER A 186 -4.56 -2.11 -18.28
CA SER A 186 -5.83 -2.57 -18.82
C SER A 186 -6.81 -3.02 -17.73
N VAL A 187 -8.10 -3.05 -18.08
CA VAL A 187 -9.17 -3.53 -17.20
C VAL A 187 -8.90 -4.96 -16.71
N GLY A 188 -8.38 -5.83 -17.59
CA GLY A 188 -7.98 -7.19 -17.25
C GLY A 188 -6.93 -7.19 -16.13
N ASN A 189 -5.82 -6.48 -16.35
CA ASN A 189 -4.72 -6.34 -15.40
C ASN A 189 -5.14 -5.64 -14.08
N SER A 190 -6.10 -4.71 -14.14
CA SER A 190 -6.65 -4.04 -12.97
C SER A 190 -7.32 -5.02 -12.00
N LEU A 191 -8.00 -6.05 -12.50
CA LEU A 191 -8.61 -7.08 -11.65
C LEU A 191 -7.57 -7.88 -10.88
N TYR A 192 -6.44 -8.22 -11.52
CA TYR A 192 -5.33 -8.91 -10.86
C TYR A 192 -4.78 -8.07 -9.69
N ILE A 193 -4.53 -6.78 -9.94
CA ILE A 193 -3.98 -5.87 -8.93
C ILE A 193 -4.97 -5.61 -7.79
N PHE A 194 -6.27 -5.52 -8.10
CA PHE A 194 -7.28 -5.32 -7.07
C PHE A 194 -7.34 -6.48 -6.07
N VAL A 195 -7.36 -7.72 -6.56
CA VAL A 195 -7.42 -8.89 -5.67
C VAL A 195 -6.10 -9.15 -4.98
N PHE A 196 -4.97 -8.92 -5.66
CA PHE A 196 -3.67 -8.88 -4.98
C PHE A 196 -3.70 -7.89 -3.81
N GLY A 197 -4.22 -6.69 -4.02
CA GLY A 197 -4.45 -5.71 -2.98
C GLY A 197 -5.28 -6.26 -1.81
N LEU A 198 -6.42 -6.89 -2.08
CA LEU A 198 -7.28 -7.47 -1.03
C LEU A 198 -6.51 -8.51 -0.19
N LEU A 199 -5.75 -9.40 -0.84
CA LEU A 199 -5.01 -10.47 -0.16
C LEU A 199 -3.83 -9.96 0.67
N VAL A 200 -3.08 -9.00 0.14
CA VAL A 200 -2.05 -8.29 0.92
C VAL A 200 -2.68 -7.60 2.12
N GLY A 201 -3.85 -6.98 1.96
CA GLY A 201 -4.61 -6.41 3.08
C GLY A 201 -4.87 -7.43 4.19
N LEU A 202 -5.42 -8.59 3.85
CA LEU A 202 -5.81 -9.63 4.82
C LEU A 202 -4.63 -10.22 5.61
N THR A 203 -3.44 -10.23 5.01
CA THR A 203 -2.19 -10.77 5.59
C THR A 203 -1.36 -9.74 6.34
N THR A 204 -1.65 -8.45 6.20
CA THR A 204 -0.80 -7.43 6.82
C THR A 204 -0.83 -7.48 8.35
N PRO A 205 0.33 -7.30 9.02
CA PRO A 205 0.42 -7.22 10.48
C PRO A 205 -0.34 -6.02 11.05
N PHE A 206 -0.66 -5.02 10.22
CA PHE A 206 -1.50 -3.87 10.57
C PHE A 206 -2.94 -4.27 10.96
N ARG A 207 -3.38 -5.48 10.59
CA ARG A 207 -4.65 -6.07 11.01
C ARG A 207 -4.71 -6.32 12.52
N GLU A 208 -3.65 -6.84 13.15
CA GLU A 208 -3.70 -7.26 14.55
C GLU A 208 -3.83 -6.07 15.52
N ASN A 209 -3.11 -4.96 15.27
CA ASN A 209 -3.19 -3.76 16.11
C ASN A 209 -4.53 -3.00 15.95
N CYS A 210 -5.25 -3.22 14.85
CA CYS A 210 -6.54 -2.59 14.58
C CYS A 210 -7.73 -3.43 15.05
N THR A 211 -7.65 -4.76 14.99
CA THR A 211 -8.73 -5.66 15.44
C THR A 211 -8.86 -5.64 16.97
N LEU A 212 -7.74 -5.45 17.70
CA LEU A 212 -7.72 -5.28 19.17
C LEU A 212 -8.33 -3.94 19.66
N ARG A 213 -8.72 -3.03 18.75
CA ARG A 213 -9.45 -1.79 19.13
C ARG A 213 -10.96 -1.90 18.95
N VAL A 214 -11.46 -3.01 18.39
CA VAL A 214 -12.88 -3.23 18.07
C VAL A 214 -13.49 -4.37 18.92
N LEU A 215 -12.67 -5.06 19.71
CA LEU A 215 -13.06 -6.01 20.76
C LEU A 215 -12.57 -5.48 22.11
#